data_AF-A0A7S0MCP7-F1
#
_entry.id   AF-A0A7S0MCP7-F1
#
_cell.length_a   1.000
_cell.length_b   1.000
_cell.length_c   1.000
_cell.angle_alpha   90.00
_cell.angle_beta   90.00
_cell.angle_gamma   90.00
#
_symmetry.space_group_name_H-M   'P 1'
#
loop_
_entity.id
_entity.type
_entity.pdbx_description
1 polymer ?
#
loop_
_entity_poly.entity_id
_entity_poly.type
_entity_poly.pdbx_seq_one_letter_code
_entity_poly.pdbx_strand_id
1 'polypeptide(L)'
;MSEKRPPSQAERKEAQASAVSSRPGGAPPPVAREIRDASRQCKCKKSKCIRQYCVCFRAAELCKGCECVDCLNDGHHEMERKAAVEHIKTSDPLAFHEKVR
;
A
#
# COMPACT_ATOMS: atom_id res chain seq x y z
N MET A 1 -42.06 -4.97 35.54
CA MET A 1 -40.62 -4.99 35.90
C MET A 1 -39.92 -4.10 34.89
N SER A 2 -40.13 -2.80 35.03
CA SER A 2 -39.18 -1.87 35.65
C SER A 2 -38.01 -1.57 34.72
N GLU A 3 -38.23 -0.53 33.91
CA GLU A 3 -37.18 0.25 33.25
C GLU A 3 -36.08 0.62 34.26
N LYS A 4 -34.84 0.72 33.77
CA LYS A 4 -33.86 1.72 34.22
C LYS A 4 -32.65 1.78 33.27
N ARG A 5 -32.63 2.83 32.46
CA ARG A 5 -31.43 3.49 31.90
C ARG A 5 -30.80 4.37 33.00
N PRO A 6 -29.67 5.06 32.72
CA PRO A 6 -28.28 4.73 33.00
C PRO A 6 -27.77 5.39 34.32
N PRO A 7 -26.45 5.49 34.53
CA PRO A 7 -25.96 6.86 34.74
C PRO A 7 -24.78 7.23 33.84
N SER A 8 -24.88 8.43 33.25
CA SER A 8 -23.76 9.25 32.80
C SER A 8 -23.10 9.90 34.01
N GLN A 9 -21.79 9.79 34.17
CA GLN A 9 -20.92 10.78 34.84
C GLN A 9 -19.52 10.57 34.23
N ALA A 10 -19.03 11.43 33.34
CA ALA A 10 -18.53 12.77 33.64
C ALA A 10 -17.46 12.73 34.75
N GLU A 11 -16.22 13.00 34.33
CA GLU A 11 -15.21 13.77 35.05
C GLU A 11 -14.39 13.08 36.16
N ARG A 12 -13.15 12.71 35.79
CA ARG A 12 -11.98 13.05 36.61
C ARG A 12 -10.96 13.79 35.74
N LYS A 13 -10.79 15.07 36.08
CA LYS A 13 -9.86 16.04 35.50
C LYS A 13 -8.42 15.84 35.98
N GLU A 14 -7.51 16.08 35.04
CA GLU A 14 -6.26 16.86 35.13
C GLU A 14 -5.11 16.47 36.08
N ALA A 15 -3.96 16.17 35.47
CA ALA A 15 -2.64 16.72 35.81
C ALA A 15 -1.82 16.77 34.49
N GLN A 16 -1.62 17.97 33.89
CA GLN A 16 -0.40 18.79 33.96
C GLN A 16 0.86 18.09 33.41
N ALA A 17 1.79 18.70 32.67
CA ALA A 17 1.94 19.99 32.02
C ALA A 17 3.20 19.88 31.12
N SER A 18 3.20 20.62 30.01
CA SER A 18 4.34 21.35 29.43
C SER A 18 5.73 20.71 29.34
N ALA A 19 6.14 20.37 28.12
CA ALA A 19 7.50 20.64 27.62
C ALA A 19 7.50 20.70 26.08
N VAL A 20 6.91 21.74 25.50
CA VAL A 20 7.14 22.04 24.08
C VAL A 20 8.49 22.74 23.99
N SER A 21 9.52 22.00 23.58
CA SER A 21 10.81 22.60 23.25
C SER A 21 10.71 23.20 21.86
N SER A 22 10.45 24.50 21.81
CA SER A 22 10.45 25.31 20.60
C SER A 22 11.85 25.32 19.99
N ARG A 23 12.01 24.73 18.81
CA ARG A 23 13.14 25.00 17.92
C ARG A 23 12.65 25.77 16.69
N PRO A 24 13.11 27.01 16.47
CA PRO A 24 12.89 27.73 15.23
C PRO A 24 13.96 27.32 14.20
N GLY A 25 13.53 27.06 12.97
CA GLY A 25 14.38 26.70 11.83
C GLY A 25 13.70 25.58 11.05
N GLY A 26 13.06 25.81 9.91
CA GLY A 26 13.52 26.66 8.83
C GLY A 26 14.16 25.80 7.75
N ALA A 27 13.35 24.93 7.14
CA ALA A 27 13.54 24.45 5.77
C ALA A 27 12.14 24.21 5.20
N PRO A 28 11.75 24.81 4.07
CA PRO A 28 10.52 24.42 3.40
C PRO A 28 10.57 22.91 3.12
N PRO A 29 9.44 22.17 3.22
CA PRO A 29 9.42 20.80 2.72
C PRO A 29 9.90 20.87 1.26
N PRO A 30 10.79 19.97 0.81
CA PRO A 30 11.16 19.94 -0.59
C PRO A 30 9.85 19.90 -1.35
N VAL A 31 9.65 20.93 -2.19
CA VAL A 31 8.56 21.03 -3.17
C VAL A 31 8.23 19.64 -3.63
N ALA A 32 6.94 19.29 -3.61
CA ALA A 32 6.40 18.00 -4.01
C ALA A 32 6.85 17.66 -5.44
N ARG A 33 8.11 17.23 -5.59
CA ARG A 33 8.51 16.32 -6.64
C ARG A 33 7.67 15.12 -6.30
N GLU A 34 6.64 14.88 -7.11
CA GLU A 34 6.06 13.56 -7.20
C GLU A 34 7.24 12.60 -7.12
N ILE A 35 7.40 11.93 -5.97
CA ILE A 35 8.38 10.88 -5.85
C ILE A 35 7.79 9.81 -6.74
N ARG A 36 8.06 9.90 -8.04
CA ARG A 36 7.85 8.80 -8.97
C ARG A 36 8.59 7.67 -8.30
N ASP A 37 7.80 6.72 -7.81
CA ASP A 37 8.18 5.61 -6.96
C ASP A 37 9.20 4.74 -7.71
N ALA A 38 10.44 5.24 -7.84
CA ALA A 38 11.55 4.53 -8.44
C ALA A 38 11.89 3.28 -7.60
N SER A 39 11.39 3.24 -6.37
CA SER A 39 11.42 2.12 -5.43
C SER A 39 10.67 0.86 -5.89
N ARG A 40 9.90 0.88 -6.99
CA ARG A 40 9.10 -0.29 -7.42
C ARG A 40 9.48 -0.86 -8.79
N GLN A 41 10.73 -0.69 -9.23
CA GLN A 41 11.21 -1.28 -10.48
C GLN A 41 11.63 -2.75 -10.30
N CYS A 42 11.07 -3.66 -11.10
CA CYS A 42 11.42 -5.07 -11.05
C CYS A 42 12.51 -5.45 -12.07
N LYS A 43 13.21 -6.56 -11.81
CA LYS A 43 14.24 -7.15 -12.71
C LYS A 43 13.89 -8.59 -13.10
N CYS A 44 12.60 -8.87 -13.26
CA CYS A 44 12.08 -10.21 -13.50
C CYS A 44 12.59 -10.79 -14.83
N LYS A 45 13.06 -12.04 -14.82
CA LYS A 45 13.50 -12.76 -16.03
C LYS A 45 12.57 -13.90 -16.44
N LYS A 46 12.12 -14.71 -15.47
CA LYS A 46 11.33 -15.94 -15.72
C LYS A 46 9.83 -15.77 -15.46
N SER A 47 9.45 -14.82 -14.60
CA SER A 47 8.05 -14.61 -14.23
C SER A 47 7.27 -13.86 -15.31
N LYS A 48 7.94 -13.23 -16.29
CA LYS A 48 7.32 -12.36 -17.29
C LYS A 48 6.36 -11.33 -16.68
N CYS A 49 6.59 -10.98 -15.42
CA CYS A 49 5.75 -10.11 -14.59
C CYS A 49 4.28 -10.53 -14.44
N ILE A 50 3.92 -11.80 -14.69
CA ILE A 50 2.55 -12.35 -14.51
C ILE A 50 2.46 -13.36 -13.37
N ARG A 51 3.45 -13.34 -12.47
CA ARG A 51 3.47 -14.16 -11.26
C ARG A 51 3.74 -13.29 -10.05
N GLN A 52 3.31 -13.74 -8.88
CA GLN A 52 3.46 -13.02 -7.61
C GLN A 52 4.91 -12.78 -7.16
N TYR A 53 5.88 -13.43 -7.79
CA TYR A 53 7.30 -13.13 -7.62
C TYR A 53 7.67 -11.71 -8.09
N CYS A 54 6.89 -11.12 -9.00
CA CYS A 54 7.08 -9.75 -9.44
C CYS A 54 6.46 -8.78 -8.43
N VAL A 55 7.26 -7.83 -7.95
CA VAL A 55 6.81 -6.80 -7.00
C VAL A 55 5.71 -5.90 -7.58
N CYS A 56 5.79 -5.54 -8.87
CA CYS A 56 4.77 -4.74 -9.54
C CYS A 56 3.44 -5.51 -9.60
N PHE A 57 3.49 -6.75 -10.07
CA PHE A 57 2.31 -7.59 -10.22
C PHE A 57 1.64 -7.91 -8.88
N ARG A 58 2.42 -8.23 -7.84
CA ARG A 58 1.90 -8.45 -6.48
C ARG A 58 1.26 -7.19 -5.88
N ALA A 59 1.74 -6.01 -6.29
CA ALA A 59 1.13 -4.73 -5.93
C ALA A 59 -0.08 -4.37 -6.81
N ALA A 60 -0.52 -5.28 -7.69
CA ALA A 60 -1.57 -5.04 -8.69
C ALA A 60 -1.26 -3.89 -9.68
N GLU A 61 -0.01 -3.46 -9.77
CA GLU A 61 0.46 -2.35 -10.62
C GLU A 61 1.12 -2.86 -11.90
N LEU A 62 1.00 -2.08 -12.98
CA LEU A 62 1.74 -2.32 -14.22
C LEU A 62 3.22 -1.98 -14.05
N CYS A 63 4.08 -2.69 -14.76
CA CYS A 63 5.50 -2.37 -14.85
C CYS A 63 5.68 -1.05 -15.59
N LYS A 64 6.34 -0.08 -14.94
CA LYS A 64 6.68 1.23 -15.51
C LYS A 64 8.18 1.47 -15.31
N GLY A 65 8.94 1.60 -16.40
CA GLY A 65 10.40 1.80 -16.33
C GLY A 65 11.17 0.68 -15.64
N CYS A 66 10.72 -0.57 -15.75
CA CYS A 66 11.35 -1.73 -15.13
C CYS A 66 12.44 -2.34 -16.04
N GLU A 67 13.39 -3.07 -15.45
CA GLU A 67 14.44 -3.82 -16.17
C GLU A 67 14.08 -5.31 -16.36
N CYS A 68 12.80 -5.63 -16.40
CA CYS A 68 12.32 -6.99 -16.64
C CYS A 68 12.41 -7.40 -18.12
N VAL A 69 12.57 -8.70 -18.36
CA VAL A 69 12.65 -9.30 -19.70
C VAL A 69 11.31 -9.96 -20.03
N ASP A 70 10.86 -9.84 -21.28
CA ASP A 70 9.58 -10.37 -21.80
C ASP A 70 8.40 -10.03 -20.88
N CYS A 71 8.25 -8.75 -20.55
CA CYS A 71 7.21 -8.28 -19.65
C CYS A 71 5.82 -8.50 -20.26
N LEU A 72 4.92 -9.18 -19.54
CA LEU A 72 3.50 -9.31 -19.87
C LEU A 72 2.62 -8.51 -18.89
N ASN A 73 3.22 -7.60 -18.12
CA ASN A 73 2.54 -6.69 -17.19
C ASN A 73 2.79 -5.24 -17.57
N ASP A 74 2.84 -4.95 -18.86
CA ASP A 74 3.12 -3.65 -19.47
C ASP A 74 1.85 -2.87 -19.88
N GLY A 75 0.67 -3.48 -19.74
CA GLY A 75 -0.61 -2.91 -20.15
C GLY A 75 -1.02 -3.22 -21.59
N HIS A 76 -0.13 -3.77 -22.42
CA HIS A 76 -0.51 -4.30 -23.74
C HIS A 76 -0.99 -5.75 -23.65
N HIS A 77 -0.40 -6.54 -22.74
CA HIS A 77 -0.75 -7.94 -22.53
C HIS A 77 -1.84 -8.12 -21.47
N GLU A 78 -2.96 -7.39 -21.62
CA GLU A 78 -4.03 -7.41 -20.60
C GLU A 78 -4.69 -8.78 -20.44
N MET A 79 -4.81 -9.55 -21.52
CA MET A 79 -5.45 -10.87 -21.50
C MET A 79 -4.65 -11.85 -20.63
N GLU A 80 -3.34 -11.95 -20.87
CA GLU A 80 -2.41 -12.76 -20.09
C GLU A 80 -2.37 -12.31 -18.63
N ARG A 81 -2.35 -11.00 -18.40
CA ARG A 81 -2.37 -10.44 -17.04
C ARG A 81 -3.66 -10.81 -16.30
N LYS A 82 -4.83 -10.66 -16.92
CA LYS A 82 -6.13 -11.01 -16.32
C LYS A 82 -6.22 -12.51 -16.05
N ALA A 83 -5.82 -13.35 -17.00
CA ALA A 83 -5.80 -14.80 -16.82
C ALA A 83 -4.90 -15.22 -15.64
N ALA A 84 -3.72 -14.61 -15.51
CA ALA A 84 -2.81 -14.87 -14.40
C ALA A 84 -3.39 -14.42 -13.04
N VAL A 85 -4.01 -13.24 -13.00
CA VAL A 85 -4.69 -12.73 -11.79
C VAL A 85 -5.79 -13.69 -11.34
N GLU A 86 -6.66 -14.12 -12.25
CA GLU A 86 -7.73 -15.06 -11.94
C GLU A 86 -7.19 -16.41 -11.47
N HIS A 87 -6.19 -16.97 -12.15
CA HIS A 87 -5.54 -18.20 -11.72
C HIS A 87 -4.98 -18.10 -10.29
N ILE A 88 -4.32 -16.98 -9.97
CA ILE A 88 -3.76 -16.77 -8.63
C ILE A 88 -4.87 -16.60 -7.60
N LYS A 89 -5.94 -15.86 -7.88
CA LYS A 89 -7.09 -15.73 -6.96
C LYS A 89 -7.77 -17.08 -6.68
N THR A 90 -7.87 -17.96 -7.68
CA THR A 90 -8.45 -19.30 -7.49
C THR A 90 -7.56 -20.20 -6.62
N SER A 91 -6.24 -19.99 -6.68
CA SER A 91 -5.26 -20.82 -5.97
C SER A 91 -4.94 -20.30 -4.57
N ASP A 92 -4.90 -18.98 -4.40
CA ASP A 92 -4.70 -18.27 -3.15
C ASP A 92 -5.63 -17.03 -3.11
N PRO A 93 -6.77 -17.12 -2.42
CA PRO A 93 -7.73 -16.02 -2.32
C PRO A 93 -7.18 -14.77 -1.61
N LEU A 94 -6.12 -14.90 -0.81
CA LEU A 94 -5.52 -13.79 -0.06
C LEU A 94 -4.36 -13.11 -0.79
N ALA A 95 -3.98 -13.64 -1.96
CA ALA A 95 -2.78 -13.26 -2.69
C ALA A 95 -2.72 -11.78 -3.11
N PHE A 96 -3.87 -11.11 -3.21
CA PHE A 96 -3.99 -9.69 -3.56
C PHE A 96 -4.71 -8.85 -2.50
N HIS A 97 -5.00 -9.40 -1.31
CA HIS A 97 -5.73 -8.66 -0.29
C HIS A 97 -4.83 -7.61 0.38
N GLU A 98 -5.36 -6.40 0.52
CA GLU A 98 -4.63 -5.24 1.05
C GLU A 98 -4.04 -5.56 2.43
N LYS A 99 -2.76 -5.21 2.63
CA LYS A 99 -2.08 -5.39 3.91
C LYS A 99 -2.81 -4.53 4.96
N VAL A 100 -3.63 -5.17 5.79
CA VAL A 100 -4.11 -4.58 7.04
C VAL A 100 -2.88 -4.14 7.82
N ARG A 101 -2.74 -2.83 8.03
CA ARG A 101 -1.63 -2.19 8.74
C ARG A 101 -1.99 -2.00 10.20
#